data_AF-A0A3D2FH98-F1
#
_entry.id   AF-A0A3D2FH98-F1
#
_cell.length_a   1.000
_cell.length_b   1.000
_cell.length_c   1.000
_cell.angle_alpha   90.00
_cell.angle_beta   90.00
_cell.angle_gamma   90.00
#
_symmetry.space_group_name_H-M   'P 1'
#
loop_
_entity.id
_entity.type
_entity.pdbx_description
1 polymer ?
#
loop_
_entity_poly.entity_id
_entity_poly.type
_entity_poly.pdbx_seq_one_letter_code
_entity_poly.pdbx_strand_id
1 'polypeptide(L)'
;MRAEDVAQYLQDNPQFFENHIDLLAQITLPHPHGGRTISLPERQMIALREKNQGLEKRLHELMGYGLENDALQRKVQEFVVALFAGRDLATLQEMVPHLLKDIFDVPHVALRVWQINPPTVEVLAFADEQEDPVCLHQPPHDTASWFGEIGKHLHSFAYLPLHAGSDTVGMLILASEDKQRFYPEMGTLFLQRISEAVSAALHPYLDHQ
;
A
#
# COMPACT_ATOMS: atom_id res chain seq x y z
N MET A 1 -55.89 -15.29 -13.43
CA MET A 1 -55.42 -16.68 -13.64
C MET A 1 -55.42 -17.36 -12.30
N ARG A 2 -56.06 -18.54 -12.18
CA ARG A 2 -56.03 -19.34 -10.96
C ARG A 2 -54.67 -20.03 -10.86
N ALA A 3 -54.21 -20.32 -9.65
CA ALA A 3 -52.93 -21.01 -9.44
C ALA A 3 -52.87 -22.37 -10.16
N GLU A 4 -54.02 -23.04 -10.29
CA GLU A 4 -54.19 -24.28 -11.04
C GLU A 4 -53.90 -24.11 -12.54
N ASP A 5 -54.31 -22.98 -13.13
CA ASP A 5 -54.08 -22.69 -14.55
C ASP A 5 -52.57 -22.52 -14.83
N VAL A 6 -51.82 -21.95 -13.88
CA VAL A 6 -50.36 -21.77 -13.96
C VAL A 6 -49.62 -23.09 -13.77
N ALA A 7 -50.08 -23.92 -12.82
CA ALA A 7 -49.51 -25.24 -12.58
C ALA A 7 -49.69 -26.17 -13.79
N GLN A 8 -50.88 -26.16 -14.40
CA GLN A 8 -51.16 -26.93 -15.61
C GLN A 8 -50.28 -26.46 -16.78
N TYR A 9 -50.16 -25.15 -16.97
CA TYR A 9 -49.31 -24.57 -18.01
C TYR A 9 -47.83 -24.99 -17.86
N LEU A 10 -47.28 -25.00 -16.65
CA LEU A 10 -45.90 -25.42 -16.40
C LEU A 10 -45.68 -26.93 -16.57
N GLN A 11 -46.69 -27.75 -16.27
CA GLN A 11 -46.64 -29.21 -16.53
C GLN A 11 -46.67 -29.52 -18.03
N ASP A 12 -47.50 -28.79 -18.78
CA ASP A 12 -47.67 -29.00 -20.22
C ASP A 12 -46.50 -28.41 -21.04
N ASN A 13 -45.67 -27.54 -20.43
CA ASN A 13 -44.55 -26.86 -21.09
C ASN A 13 -43.24 -26.99 -20.30
N PRO A 14 -42.65 -28.19 -20.18
CA PRO A 14 -41.42 -28.39 -19.39
C PRO A 14 -40.20 -27.61 -19.92
N GLN A 15 -40.18 -27.26 -21.22
CA GLN A 15 -39.16 -26.43 -21.86
C GLN A 15 -39.14 -24.97 -21.35
N PHE A 16 -40.20 -24.54 -20.67
CA PHE A 16 -40.27 -23.22 -20.04
C PHE A 16 -39.10 -23.00 -19.07
N PHE A 17 -38.68 -24.04 -18.36
CA PHE A 17 -37.56 -23.99 -17.41
C PHE A 17 -36.18 -23.96 -18.07
N GLU A 18 -36.05 -24.47 -19.30
CA GLU A 18 -34.81 -24.37 -20.08
C GLU A 18 -34.58 -22.93 -20.57
N ASN A 19 -35.66 -22.22 -20.90
CA ASN A 19 -35.62 -20.81 -21.34
C ASN A 19 -35.58 -19.81 -20.18
N HIS A 20 -35.85 -20.25 -18.95
CA HIS A 20 -35.95 -19.41 -17.75
C HIS A 20 -35.21 -20.01 -16.54
N ILE A 21 -33.97 -20.45 -16.76
CA ILE A 21 -33.09 -21.04 -15.73
C ILE A 21 -32.90 -20.10 -14.53
N ASP A 22 -32.80 -18.79 -14.79
CA ASP A 22 -32.62 -17.77 -13.76
C ASP A 22 -33.80 -17.67 -12.79
N LEU A 23 -35.03 -17.97 -13.26
CA LEU A 23 -36.21 -18.05 -12.39
C LEU A 23 -36.15 -19.28 -11.48
N LEU A 24 -35.65 -20.41 -11.97
CA LEU A 24 -35.42 -21.62 -11.19
C LEU A 24 -34.42 -21.40 -10.05
N ALA A 25 -33.37 -20.61 -10.28
CA ALA A 25 -32.38 -20.25 -9.27
C ALA A 25 -32.95 -19.38 -8.13
N GLN A 26 -34.08 -18.71 -8.37
CA GLN A 26 -34.74 -17.80 -7.42
C GLN A 26 -35.98 -18.41 -6.74
N ILE A 27 -36.52 -19.51 -7.28
CA ILE A 27 -37.68 -20.20 -6.69
C ILE A 27 -37.22 -20.97 -5.44
N THR A 28 -37.76 -20.57 -4.29
CA THR A 28 -37.59 -21.30 -3.02
C THR A 28 -38.74 -22.30 -2.88
N LEU A 29 -38.50 -23.60 -3.11
CA LEU A 29 -39.49 -24.65 -2.86
C LEU A 29 -39.38 -25.13 -1.40
N PRO A 30 -40.33 -24.80 -0.51
CA PRO A 30 -40.40 -25.47 0.77
C PRO A 30 -40.84 -26.92 0.56
N HIS A 31 -40.05 -27.88 1.07
CA HIS A 31 -40.42 -29.29 1.02
C HIS A 31 -41.79 -29.54 1.67
N PRO A 32 -42.61 -30.45 1.12
CA PRO A 32 -43.96 -30.76 1.61
C PRO A 32 -43.99 -31.46 2.99
N HIS A 33 -42.83 -31.90 3.50
CA HIS A 33 -42.68 -32.34 4.89
C HIS A 33 -42.17 -31.17 5.73
N GLY A 34 -43.13 -30.36 6.17
CA GLY A 34 -42.88 -29.18 6.98
C GLY A 34 -42.21 -29.49 8.32
N GLY A 35 -41.22 -28.67 8.65
CA GLY A 35 -40.92 -28.31 10.03
C GLY A 35 -39.61 -28.86 10.58
N ARG A 36 -38.65 -27.94 10.76
CA ARG A 36 -37.61 -27.90 11.81
C ARG A 36 -36.18 -28.35 11.54
N THR A 37 -35.82 -28.88 10.37
CA THR A 37 -34.40 -29.20 10.11
C THR A 37 -34.03 -28.88 8.67
N ILE A 38 -33.17 -27.87 8.49
CA ILE A 38 -32.45 -27.62 7.23
C ILE A 38 -31.78 -28.94 6.83
N SER A 39 -31.98 -29.41 5.59
CA SER A 39 -31.35 -30.65 5.16
C SER A 39 -29.82 -30.48 5.10
N LEU A 40 -29.05 -31.52 5.43
CA LEU A 40 -27.58 -31.44 5.42
C LEU A 40 -27.02 -30.91 4.07
N PRO A 41 -27.57 -31.29 2.89
CA PRO A 41 -27.15 -30.71 1.61
C PRO A 41 -27.49 -29.22 1.45
N GLU A 42 -28.65 -28.76 1.93
CA GLU A 42 -29.02 -27.33 1.92
C GLU A 42 -28.05 -26.52 2.78
N ARG A 43 -27.72 -27.02 3.99
CA ARG A 43 -26.74 -26.37 4.87
C ARG A 43 -25.35 -26.36 4.24
N GLN A 44 -24.95 -27.43 3.55
CA GLN A 44 -23.69 -27.48 2.80
C GLN A 44 -23.67 -26.48 1.63
N MET A 45 -24.78 -26.35 0.89
CA MET A 45 -24.91 -25.41 -0.22
C MET A 45 -24.83 -23.96 0.26
N ILE A 46 -25.51 -23.62 1.37
CA ILE A 46 -25.43 -22.29 1.99
C ILE A 46 -23.99 -22.00 2.43
N ALA A 47 -23.34 -22.93 3.14
CA ALA A 47 -21.96 -22.77 3.57
C ALA A 47 -20.98 -22.61 2.39
N LEU A 48 -21.19 -23.33 1.28
CA LEU A 48 -20.41 -23.18 0.06
C LEU A 48 -20.62 -21.81 -0.60
N ARG A 49 -21.85 -21.30 -0.65
CA ARG A 49 -22.15 -19.96 -1.17
C ARG A 49 -21.50 -18.86 -0.33
N GLU A 50 -21.62 -18.94 0.99
CA GLU A 50 -20.98 -17.99 1.92
C GLU A 50 -19.46 -18.01 1.77
N LYS A 51 -18.87 -19.22 1.66
CA LYS A 51 -17.44 -19.37 1.40
C LYS A 51 -17.03 -18.77 0.06
N ASN A 52 -17.82 -19.00 -0.99
CA ASN A 52 -17.52 -18.46 -2.33
C ASN A 52 -17.58 -16.93 -2.34
N GLN A 53 -18.63 -16.33 -1.77
CA GLN A 53 -18.73 -14.88 -1.60
C GLN A 53 -17.55 -14.31 -0.79
N GLY A 54 -17.12 -15.01 0.27
CA GLY A 54 -15.95 -14.64 1.05
C GLY A 54 -14.64 -14.70 0.24
N LEU A 55 -14.49 -15.69 -0.64
CA LEU A 55 -13.34 -15.82 -1.53
C LEU A 55 -13.36 -14.74 -2.62
N GLU A 56 -14.51 -14.49 -3.24
CA GLU A 56 -14.68 -13.41 -4.22
C GLU A 56 -14.32 -12.06 -3.61
N LYS A 57 -14.77 -11.75 -2.39
CA LYS A 57 -14.40 -10.52 -1.70
C LYS A 57 -12.88 -10.39 -1.52
N ARG A 58 -12.23 -11.45 -1.03
CA ARG A 58 -10.76 -11.47 -0.86
C ARG A 58 -10.01 -11.30 -2.17
N LEU A 59 -10.51 -11.89 -3.26
CA LEU A 59 -9.93 -11.71 -4.59
C LEU A 59 -10.00 -10.24 -5.04
N HIS A 60 -11.14 -9.57 -4.82
CA HIS A 60 -11.26 -8.14 -5.13
C HIS A 60 -10.31 -7.29 -4.29
N GLU A 61 -10.16 -7.58 -3.00
CA GLU A 61 -9.18 -6.92 -2.13
C GLU A 61 -7.74 -7.11 -2.65
N LEU A 62 -7.36 -8.33 -2.99
CA LEU A 62 -6.03 -8.64 -3.55
C LEU A 62 -5.77 -7.94 -4.89
N MET A 63 -6.76 -7.88 -5.78
CA MET A 63 -6.66 -7.12 -7.03
C MET A 63 -6.51 -5.62 -6.76
N GLY A 64 -7.22 -5.08 -5.76
CA GLY A 64 -7.07 -3.71 -5.30
C GLY A 64 -5.63 -3.40 -4.91
N TYR A 65 -5.05 -4.20 -3.99
CA TYR A 65 -3.64 -4.05 -3.60
C TYR A 65 -2.68 -4.21 -4.79
N GLY A 66 -2.98 -5.10 -5.73
CA GLY A 66 -2.19 -5.28 -6.95
C GLY A 66 -2.13 -4.01 -7.81
N LEU A 67 -3.28 -3.36 -8.03
CA LEU A 67 -3.34 -2.11 -8.80
C LEU A 67 -2.62 -0.95 -8.12
N GLU A 68 -2.74 -0.83 -6.80
CA GLU A 68 -2.04 0.17 -5.99
C GLU A 68 -0.52 -0.04 -6.02
N ASN A 69 -0.07 -1.28 -5.85
CA ASN A 69 1.35 -1.63 -5.94
C ASN A 69 1.92 -1.39 -7.34
N ASP A 70 1.18 -1.72 -8.41
CA ASP A 70 1.59 -1.42 -9.78
C ASP A 70 1.72 0.09 -10.02
N ALA A 71 0.84 0.90 -9.41
CA ALA A 71 0.94 2.36 -9.47
C ALA A 71 2.18 2.88 -8.73
N LEU A 72 2.45 2.38 -7.53
CA LEU A 72 3.67 2.72 -6.77
C LEU A 72 4.94 2.27 -7.50
N GLN A 73 4.94 1.09 -8.10
CA GLN A 73 6.07 0.58 -8.88
C GLN A 73 6.37 1.49 -10.08
N ARG A 74 5.34 1.97 -10.79
CA ARG A 74 5.53 2.95 -11.88
C ARG A 74 6.12 4.27 -11.36
N LYS A 75 5.62 4.78 -10.23
CA LYS A 75 6.15 5.99 -9.59
C LYS A 75 7.62 5.83 -9.18
N VAL A 76 8.00 4.69 -8.61
CA VAL A 76 9.41 4.38 -8.28
C VAL A 76 10.27 4.32 -9.54
N GLN A 77 9.81 3.67 -10.61
CA GLN A 77 10.55 3.64 -11.87
C GLN A 77 10.74 5.05 -12.45
N GLU A 78 9.70 5.87 -12.47
CA GLU A 78 9.76 7.26 -12.90
C GLU A 78 10.75 8.07 -12.07
N PHE A 79 10.70 7.93 -10.74
CA PHE A 79 11.62 8.57 -9.82
C PHE A 79 13.08 8.17 -10.09
N VAL A 80 13.37 6.88 -10.21
CA VAL A 80 14.71 6.38 -10.52
C VAL A 80 15.23 6.95 -11.83
N VAL A 81 14.40 6.99 -12.87
CA VAL A 81 14.78 7.59 -14.16
C VAL A 81 15.08 9.08 -14.01
N ALA A 82 14.27 9.81 -13.24
CA ALA A 82 14.47 11.24 -13.00
C ALA A 82 15.77 11.54 -12.25
N LEU A 83 16.23 10.65 -11.36
CA LEU A 83 17.50 10.82 -10.64
C LEU A 83 18.71 10.97 -11.57
N PHE A 84 18.70 10.34 -12.75
CA PHE A 84 19.79 10.44 -13.72
C PHE A 84 19.96 11.84 -14.33
N ALA A 85 19.00 12.74 -14.13
CA ALA A 85 19.14 14.14 -14.52
C ALA A 85 20.09 14.92 -13.58
N GLY A 86 20.30 14.45 -12.34
CA GLY A 86 21.23 15.05 -11.39
C GLY A 86 22.69 14.85 -11.80
N ARG A 87 23.44 15.94 -11.97
CA ARG A 87 24.85 15.92 -12.44
C ARG A 87 25.87 16.25 -11.36
N ASP A 88 25.41 16.61 -10.17
CA ASP A 88 26.23 16.91 -9.01
C ASP A 88 25.42 16.75 -7.73
N LEU A 89 26.13 16.75 -6.60
CA LEU A 89 25.56 16.55 -5.27
C LEU A 89 24.54 17.62 -4.88
N ALA A 90 24.79 18.89 -5.21
CA ALA A 90 23.89 20.00 -4.88
C ALA A 90 22.56 19.88 -5.64
N THR A 91 22.63 19.57 -6.93
CA THR A 91 21.47 19.32 -7.78
C THR A 91 20.65 18.15 -7.26
N LEU A 92 21.29 17.04 -6.86
CA LEU A 92 20.58 15.90 -6.28
C LEU A 92 19.91 16.25 -4.95
N GLN A 93 20.59 17.02 -4.09
CA GLN A 93 20.03 17.45 -2.80
C GLN A 93 18.78 18.30 -2.94
N GLU A 94 18.73 19.18 -3.94
CA GLU A 94 17.55 19.97 -4.24
C GLU A 94 16.49 19.14 -4.98
N MET A 95 16.89 18.33 -5.95
CA MET A 95 15.97 17.63 -6.84
C MET A 95 15.19 16.50 -6.13
N VAL A 96 15.83 15.70 -5.26
CA VAL A 96 15.20 14.54 -4.62
C VAL A 96 13.94 14.91 -3.82
N PRO A 97 13.96 15.93 -2.93
CA PRO A 97 12.75 16.38 -2.24
C PRO A 97 11.62 16.82 -3.18
N HIS A 98 11.94 17.52 -4.28
CA HIS A 98 10.95 17.96 -5.26
C HIS A 98 10.33 16.77 -5.99
N LEU A 99 11.14 15.82 -6.46
CA LEU A 99 10.64 14.62 -7.13
C LEU A 99 9.73 13.78 -6.21
N LEU A 100 10.08 13.65 -4.93
CA LEU A 100 9.25 12.91 -3.98
C LEU A 100 7.90 13.58 -3.73
N LYS A 101 7.89 14.92 -3.71
CA LYS A 101 6.66 15.70 -3.63
C LYS A 101 5.80 15.55 -4.89
N ASP A 102 6.40 15.69 -6.07
CA ASP A 102 5.68 15.75 -7.34
C ASP A 102 5.20 14.36 -7.80
N ILE A 103 6.02 13.32 -7.61
CA ILE A 103 5.71 11.96 -8.08
C ILE A 103 4.86 11.20 -7.04
N PHE A 104 5.16 11.33 -5.75
CA PHE A 104 4.52 10.53 -4.68
C PHE A 104 3.55 11.32 -3.80
N ASP A 105 3.32 12.60 -4.12
CA ASP A 105 2.44 13.50 -3.38
C ASP A 105 2.85 13.65 -1.90
N VAL A 106 4.15 13.46 -1.58
CA VAL A 106 4.65 13.50 -0.20
C VAL A 106 4.68 14.97 0.28
N PRO A 107 4.01 15.30 1.41
CA PRO A 107 3.85 16.70 1.82
C PRO A 107 5.17 17.37 2.22
N HIS A 108 5.98 16.66 3.01
CA HIS A 108 7.22 17.18 3.57
C HIS A 108 8.35 16.18 3.41
N VAL A 109 9.48 16.65 2.89
CA VAL A 109 10.68 15.83 2.65
C VAL A 109 11.90 16.58 3.13
N ALA A 110 12.77 15.90 3.88
CA ALA A 110 14.07 16.40 4.29
C ALA A 110 15.15 15.40 3.90
N LEU A 111 16.16 15.87 3.16
CA LEU A 111 17.33 15.09 2.78
C LEU A 111 18.57 15.69 3.44
N ARG A 112 19.33 14.90 4.19
CA ARG A 112 20.64 15.28 4.72
C ARG A 112 21.70 14.28 4.33
N VAL A 113 22.84 14.80 3.88
CA VAL A 113 24.05 14.04 3.55
C VAL A 113 25.13 14.47 4.54
N TRP A 114 25.75 13.52 5.23
CA TRP A 114 26.59 13.82 6.38
C TRP A 114 27.88 14.57 6.06
N GLN A 115 28.43 14.38 4.86
CA GLN A 115 29.57 15.13 4.36
C GLN A 115 29.32 16.65 4.31
N ILE A 116 28.06 17.07 4.08
CA ILE A 116 27.68 18.48 3.98
C ILE A 116 27.07 18.98 5.29
N ASN A 117 26.11 18.21 5.81
CA ASN A 117 25.34 18.52 7.01
C ASN A 117 25.49 17.38 8.01
N PRO A 118 26.58 17.36 8.81
CA PRO A 118 26.80 16.33 9.80
C PRO A 118 25.65 16.32 10.83
N PRO A 119 25.24 15.14 11.31
CA PRO A 119 24.13 15.01 12.23
C PRO A 119 24.61 15.23 13.67
N THR A 120 23.66 15.26 14.61
CA THR A 120 23.96 15.05 16.03
C THR A 120 24.37 13.60 16.28
N VAL A 121 25.06 13.33 17.38
CA VAL A 121 25.54 11.98 17.73
C VAL A 121 24.37 11.02 17.88
N GLU A 122 23.26 11.49 18.45
CA GLU A 122 22.06 10.69 18.65
C GLU A 122 21.38 10.32 17.33
N VAL A 123 21.32 11.25 16.37
CA VAL A 123 20.76 10.95 15.04
C VAL A 123 21.66 10.03 14.24
N LEU A 124 22.99 10.15 14.38
CA LEU A 124 23.92 9.22 13.74
C LEU A 124 23.73 7.80 14.29
N ALA A 125 23.70 7.65 15.62
CA ALA A 125 23.48 6.35 16.25
C ALA A 125 22.13 5.73 15.84
N PHE A 126 21.06 6.54 15.82
CA PHE A 126 19.76 6.09 15.31
C PHE A 126 19.85 5.63 13.85
N ALA A 127 20.54 6.39 12.98
CA ALA A 127 20.67 6.05 11.57
C ALA A 127 21.45 4.75 11.34
N ASP A 128 22.55 4.56 12.08
CA ASP A 128 23.39 3.36 11.99
C ASP A 128 22.71 2.10 12.55
N GLU A 129 21.73 2.26 13.46
CA GLU A 129 20.90 1.16 13.95
C GLU A 129 19.84 0.69 12.93
N GLN A 130 19.51 1.52 11.93
CA GLN A 130 18.51 1.16 10.92
C GLN A 130 19.19 0.66 9.64
N GLU A 131 19.08 -0.65 9.36
CA GLU A 131 19.45 -1.21 8.05
C GLU A 131 18.38 -0.94 6.98
N ASP A 132 17.11 -0.92 7.39
CA ASP A 132 15.95 -0.73 6.52
C ASP A 132 15.14 0.51 6.92
N PRO A 133 14.32 1.07 6.01
CA PRO A 133 13.45 2.18 6.37
C PRO A 133 12.48 1.85 7.49
N VAL A 134 12.23 2.82 8.36
CA VAL A 134 11.33 2.69 9.51
C VAL A 134 10.30 3.83 9.56
N CYS A 135 9.06 3.47 9.88
CA CYS A 135 7.95 4.42 10.04
C CYS A 135 7.65 4.67 11.52
N LEU A 136 7.49 5.94 11.90
CA LEU A 136 7.27 6.37 13.28
C LEU A 136 6.19 7.46 13.35
N HIS A 137 5.42 7.48 14.44
CA HIS A 137 4.47 8.56 14.71
C HIS A 137 5.12 9.79 15.37
N GLN A 138 6.30 9.61 15.96
CA GLN A 138 7.02 10.66 16.65
C GLN A 138 8.44 10.73 16.09
N PRO A 139 8.96 11.95 15.88
CA PRO A 139 10.31 12.11 15.36
C PRO A 139 11.32 11.76 16.45
N PRO A 140 12.28 10.84 16.22
CA PRO A 140 13.42 10.63 17.08
C PRO A 140 14.28 11.90 17.19
N HIS A 141 14.82 12.13 18.39
CA HIS A 141 15.77 13.20 18.69
C HIS A 141 15.31 14.57 18.17
N ASP A 142 16.19 15.32 17.50
CA ASP A 142 15.93 16.65 16.97
C ASP A 142 15.50 16.65 15.49
N THR A 143 15.17 15.49 14.90
CA THR A 143 14.87 15.36 13.46
C THR A 143 13.64 16.16 13.00
N ALA A 144 12.70 16.45 13.90
CA ALA A 144 11.55 17.32 13.61
C ALA A 144 11.98 18.74 13.19
N SER A 145 13.11 19.22 13.72
CA SER A 145 13.65 20.54 13.41
C SER A 145 14.12 20.67 11.96
N TRP A 146 14.33 19.55 11.26
CA TRP A 146 14.75 19.55 9.85
C TRP A 146 13.67 20.08 8.92
N PHE A 147 12.42 20.12 9.40
CA PHE A 147 11.29 20.71 8.71
C PHE A 147 11.00 22.15 9.15
N GLY A 148 11.79 22.73 10.07
CA GLY A 148 11.52 24.04 10.64
C GLY A 148 10.22 24.08 11.46
N GLU A 149 9.47 25.18 11.38
CA GLU A 149 8.27 25.38 12.21
C GLU A 149 7.12 24.40 11.92
N ILE A 150 7.02 23.88 10.69
CA ILE A 150 5.97 22.90 10.35
C ILE A 150 6.20 21.56 11.05
N GLY A 151 7.44 21.25 11.47
CA GLY A 151 7.80 20.00 12.14
C GLY A 151 6.94 19.66 13.37
N LYS A 152 6.41 20.67 14.06
CA LYS A 152 5.50 20.52 15.21
C LYS A 152 4.11 19.99 14.85
N HIS A 153 3.72 20.08 13.58
CA HIS A 153 2.40 19.70 13.06
C HIS A 153 2.43 18.36 12.31
N LEU A 154 3.60 17.74 12.19
CA LEU A 154 3.78 16.46 11.53
C LEU A 154 3.47 15.32 12.52
N HIS A 155 2.79 14.29 12.04
CA HIS A 155 2.24 13.22 12.87
C HIS A 155 2.61 11.81 12.40
N SER A 156 3.20 11.68 11.21
CA SER A 156 3.82 10.45 10.74
C SER A 156 5.09 10.74 9.95
N PHE A 157 6.06 9.83 10.07
CA PHE A 157 7.40 9.97 9.52
C PHE A 157 7.88 8.63 8.96
N ALA A 158 8.59 8.65 7.85
CA ALA A 158 9.37 7.53 7.35
C ALA A 158 10.84 7.94 7.25
N TYR A 159 11.71 7.20 7.92
CA TYR A 159 13.16 7.41 7.95
C TYR A 159 13.82 6.39 7.02
N LEU A 160 14.53 6.88 6.02
CA LEU A 160 15.17 6.11 4.97
C LEU A 160 16.70 6.32 5.10
N PRO A 161 17.44 5.35 5.70
CA PRO A 161 18.88 5.44 5.83
C PRO A 161 19.55 5.30 4.46
N LEU A 162 20.48 6.21 4.15
CA LEU A 162 21.21 6.23 2.88
C LEU A 162 22.61 5.67 3.10
N HIS A 163 22.99 4.65 2.32
CA HIS A 163 24.22 3.91 2.52
C HIS A 163 25.20 4.05 1.35
N ALA A 164 26.49 4.05 1.65
CA ALA A 164 27.57 3.84 0.68
C ALA A 164 28.41 2.64 1.13
N GLY A 165 28.09 1.46 0.62
CA GLY A 165 28.67 0.22 1.16
C GLY A 165 28.07 -0.12 2.52
N SER A 166 28.90 -0.35 3.53
CA SER A 166 28.46 -0.61 4.91
C SER A 166 28.12 0.66 5.68
N ASP A 167 28.60 1.80 5.20
CA ASP A 167 28.53 3.03 5.97
C ASP A 167 27.24 3.76 5.61
N THR A 168 26.53 4.17 6.64
CA THR A 168 25.49 5.16 6.46
C THR A 168 26.21 6.47 6.03
N VAL A 169 25.77 7.08 4.92
CA VAL A 169 26.19 8.41 4.41
C VAL A 169 25.14 9.53 4.42
N GLY A 170 23.85 9.23 4.58
CA GLY A 170 22.83 10.23 4.87
C GLY A 170 21.52 9.67 5.38
N MET A 171 20.53 10.57 5.53
CA MET A 171 19.17 10.22 5.91
C MET A 171 18.18 11.01 5.06
N LEU A 172 17.19 10.31 4.52
CA LEU A 172 16.02 10.87 3.87
C LEU A 172 14.80 10.67 4.79
N ILE A 173 14.08 11.75 5.09
CA ILE A 173 12.89 11.71 5.94
C ILE A 173 11.69 12.17 5.13
N LEU A 174 10.66 11.35 5.07
CA LEU A 174 9.33 11.71 4.56
C LEU A 174 8.42 11.97 5.74
N ALA A 175 7.59 13.01 5.68
CA ALA A 175 6.70 13.34 6.78
C ALA A 175 5.36 13.91 6.32
N SER A 176 4.35 13.76 7.18
CA SER A 176 2.96 14.09 6.87
C SER A 176 2.21 14.52 8.15
N GLU A 177 1.28 15.45 7.99
CA GLU A 177 0.29 15.83 9.01
C GLU A 177 -0.73 14.71 9.24
N ASP A 178 -0.96 13.85 8.23
CA ASP A 178 -1.79 12.66 8.39
C ASP A 178 -1.00 11.56 9.13
N LYS A 179 -1.48 11.17 10.31
CA LYS A 179 -0.91 10.10 11.14
C LYS A 179 -0.96 8.72 10.46
N GLN A 180 -1.91 8.48 9.56
CA GLN A 180 -2.08 7.20 8.88
C GLN A 180 -1.25 7.05 7.60
N ARG A 181 -0.49 8.08 7.21
CA ARG A 181 0.29 8.02 5.98
C ARG A 181 1.56 7.17 6.11
N PHE A 182 2.32 7.35 7.19
CA PHE A 182 3.53 6.58 7.50
C PHE A 182 3.40 5.93 8.89
N TYR A 183 2.55 4.90 9.00
CA TYR A 183 2.31 4.20 10.26
C TYR A 183 3.33 3.04 10.46
N PRO A 184 3.68 2.67 11.71
CA PRO A 184 4.74 1.70 11.99
C PRO A 184 4.59 0.32 11.35
N GLU A 185 3.36 -0.18 11.21
CA GLU A 185 3.08 -1.50 10.62
C GLU A 185 2.96 -1.47 9.09
N MET A 186 3.22 -0.34 8.44
CA MET A 186 3.20 -0.20 6.98
C MET A 186 4.34 -1.01 6.35
N GLY A 187 4.07 -1.66 5.22
CA GLY A 187 5.13 -2.29 4.43
C GLY A 187 6.09 -1.24 3.84
N THR A 188 7.40 -1.45 4.01
CA THR A 188 8.44 -0.46 3.67
C THR A 188 9.16 -0.75 2.35
N LEU A 189 8.74 -1.75 1.57
CA LEU A 189 9.41 -2.18 0.33
C LEU A 189 9.70 -1.02 -0.65
N PHE A 190 8.71 -0.17 -0.93
CA PHE A 190 8.93 0.94 -1.87
C PHE A 190 9.81 2.04 -1.26
N LEU A 191 9.75 2.26 0.05
CA LEU A 191 10.66 3.17 0.75
C LEU A 191 12.10 2.66 0.66
N GLN A 192 12.31 1.34 0.77
CA GLN A 192 13.61 0.72 0.62
C GLN A 192 14.16 0.95 -0.78
N ARG A 193 13.35 0.76 -1.82
CA ARG A 193 13.72 1.05 -3.22
C ARG A 193 14.09 2.52 -3.45
N ILE A 194 13.35 3.43 -2.83
CA ILE A 194 13.67 4.87 -2.88
C ILE A 194 15.02 5.13 -2.19
N SER A 195 15.24 4.55 -1.01
CA SER A 195 16.49 4.71 -0.25
C SER A 195 17.69 4.21 -1.04
N GLU A 196 17.59 2.99 -1.60
CA GLU A 196 18.62 2.38 -2.45
C GLU A 196 18.93 3.26 -3.67
N ALA A 197 17.90 3.77 -4.35
CA ALA A 197 18.06 4.59 -5.54
C ALA A 197 18.74 5.93 -5.24
N VAL A 198 18.32 6.61 -4.17
CA VAL A 198 18.94 7.87 -3.73
C VAL A 198 20.38 7.63 -3.28
N SER A 199 20.63 6.57 -2.52
CA SER A 199 21.97 6.15 -2.11
C SER A 199 22.89 5.94 -3.31
N ALA A 200 22.44 5.16 -4.30
CA ALA A 200 23.19 4.91 -5.52
C ALA A 200 23.44 6.17 -6.36
N ALA A 201 22.48 7.10 -6.40
CA ALA A 201 22.63 8.37 -7.11
C ALA A 201 23.65 9.30 -6.42
N LEU A 202 23.71 9.28 -5.08
CA LEU A 202 24.64 10.11 -4.30
C LEU A 202 26.06 9.53 -4.29
N HIS A 203 26.20 8.19 -4.30
CA HIS A 203 27.47 7.48 -4.12
C HIS A 203 28.66 8.03 -4.95
N PRO A 204 28.52 8.39 -6.24
CA PRO A 204 29.64 8.89 -7.04
C PRO A 204 30.19 10.26 -6.61
N TYR A 205 29.44 11.00 -5.79
CA TYR A 205 29.79 12.36 -5.34
C TYR A 205 30.22 12.41 -3.88
N LEU A 206 30.22 11.27 -3.19
CA LEU A 206 30.65 11.17 -1.81
C LEU A 206 32.14 10.83 -1.79
N ASP A 207 32.89 11.51 -0.92
CA ASP A 207 34.31 11.21 -0.76
C ASP A 207 34.44 9.78 -0.20
N HIS A 208 35.12 8.90 -0.93
CA HIS A 208 35.51 7.59 -0.42
C HIS A 208 36.54 7.82 0.70
N GLN A 209 36.14 7.62 1.96
CA GLN A 209 37.11 7.42 3.04
C GLN A 209 37.67 6.00 2.99
#